data_AF-A0A1T2A629-F1
#
_entry.id   AF-A0A1T2A629-F1
#
_cell.length_a   1.000
_cell.length_b   1.000
_cell.length_c   1.000
_cell.angle_alpha   90.00
_cell.angle_beta   90.00
_cell.angle_gamma   90.00
#
_symmetry.space_group_name_H-M   'P 1'
#
loop_
_entity.id
_entity.type
_entity.pdbx_description
1 polymer ?
#
loop_
_entity_poly.entity_id
_entity_poly.type
_entity_poly.pdbx_seq_one_letter_code
_entity_poly.pdbx_strand_id
1 'polypeptide(L)'
;MTETLPVTDRSRLRRLYERGHFDRDTINAILDAQPMCHVGYVRDGKPYVTPTMQWREGNHVYWHGSSASRALRSETQAEVCLTVSILDGLVLARSGMHHSLNTRSVMLYGTAFKVEDPAEKLQKLGNFVNHLYPGRYEMLRPDHEQDLKATTVLGMEIAEGAAKIRTGGPSDDEEDYALPIWAGVIPIRMEVGDPIPDPRNLDGVEMPAHVRNFRYGG
;
A
#
# COMPACT_ATOMS: atom_id res chain seq x y z
N MET A 1 4.97 -7.89 -23.30
CA MET A 1 5.46 -8.83 -22.27
C MET A 1 5.48 -8.06 -20.97
N THR A 2 4.76 -8.53 -19.95
CA THR A 2 4.78 -7.91 -18.63
C THR A 2 6.18 -8.07 -18.04
N GLU A 3 6.80 -6.96 -17.64
CA GLU A 3 8.09 -6.96 -16.95
C GLU A 3 7.96 -7.77 -15.65
N THR A 4 8.95 -8.60 -15.32
CA THR A 4 8.93 -9.46 -14.14
C THR A 4 10.15 -9.14 -13.30
N LEU A 5 9.96 -8.98 -11.98
CA LEU A 5 11.06 -8.76 -11.05
C LEU A 5 11.97 -9.98 -10.95
N PRO A 6 13.29 -9.79 -10.77
CA PRO A 6 14.21 -10.88 -10.53
C PRO A 6 13.87 -11.64 -9.25
N VAL A 7 13.91 -12.97 -9.32
CA VAL A 7 13.76 -13.84 -8.14
C VAL A 7 15.11 -13.98 -7.45
N THR A 8 15.33 -13.19 -6.40
CA THR A 8 16.54 -13.21 -5.58
C THR A 8 16.40 -14.19 -4.41
N ASP A 9 17.48 -14.50 -3.71
CA ASP A 9 17.41 -15.31 -2.48
C ASP A 9 16.57 -14.65 -1.38
N ARG A 10 16.50 -13.32 -1.37
CA ARG A 10 15.71 -12.51 -0.44
C ARG A 10 14.22 -12.52 -0.77
N SER A 11 13.87 -12.41 -2.05
CA SER A 11 12.49 -12.27 -2.53
C SER A 11 11.82 -13.60 -2.89
N ARG A 12 12.58 -14.70 -3.05
CA ARG A 12 12.03 -16.02 -3.37
C ARG A 12 11.09 -16.53 -2.27
N LEU A 13 9.84 -16.78 -2.64
CA LEU A 13 8.89 -17.46 -1.76
C LEU A 13 9.31 -18.92 -1.55
N ARG A 14 9.33 -19.37 -0.29
CA ARG A 14 9.65 -20.76 0.08
C ARG A 14 8.41 -21.60 0.42
N ARG A 15 7.46 -21.02 1.16
CA ARG A 15 6.22 -21.69 1.58
C ARG A 15 5.04 -21.19 0.77
N LEU A 16 4.24 -22.11 0.22
CA LEU A 16 3.09 -21.80 -0.64
C LEU A 16 3.54 -20.88 -1.79
N TYR A 17 4.60 -21.28 -2.49
CA TYR A 17 5.29 -20.49 -3.51
C TYR A 17 4.47 -20.37 -4.79
N GLU A 18 3.55 -21.29 -5.04
CA GLU A 18 2.57 -21.26 -6.11
C GLU A 18 1.61 -20.06 -6.03
N ARG A 19 1.56 -19.40 -4.87
CA ARG A 19 0.83 -18.15 -4.63
C ARG A 19 1.65 -16.89 -4.92
N GLY A 20 2.92 -17.06 -5.30
CA GLY A 20 3.87 -15.99 -5.55
C GLY A 20 3.73 -15.41 -6.94
N HIS A 21 3.73 -14.08 -7.01
CA HIS A 21 3.70 -13.32 -8.26
C HIS A 21 4.88 -12.36 -8.29
N PHE A 22 5.57 -12.32 -9.42
CA PHE A 22 6.75 -11.46 -9.65
C PHE A 22 6.54 -10.48 -10.81
N ASP A 23 5.45 -10.62 -11.56
CA ASP A 23 5.10 -9.72 -12.64
C ASP A 23 4.71 -8.33 -12.12
N ARG A 24 5.15 -7.28 -12.82
CA ARG A 24 4.91 -5.89 -12.44
C ARG A 24 3.43 -5.55 -12.44
N ASP A 25 2.62 -6.14 -13.30
CA ASP A 25 1.18 -5.87 -13.38
C ASP A 25 0.48 -6.24 -12.06
N THR A 26 0.71 -7.45 -11.55
CA THR A 26 0.15 -7.89 -10.26
C THR A 26 0.66 -7.05 -9.10
N ILE A 27 1.96 -6.74 -9.07
CA ILE A 27 2.57 -5.92 -8.02
C ILE A 27 1.97 -4.50 -8.01
N ASN A 28 1.89 -3.88 -9.19
CA ASN A 28 1.34 -2.54 -9.35
C ASN A 28 -0.13 -2.50 -8.97
N ALA A 29 -0.92 -3.50 -9.37
CA ALA A 29 -2.34 -3.57 -9.00
C ALA A 29 -2.56 -3.63 -7.48
N ILE A 30 -1.67 -4.30 -6.72
CA ILE A 30 -1.76 -4.32 -5.25
C ILE A 30 -1.37 -2.98 -4.65
N LEU A 31 -0.31 -2.34 -5.14
CA LEU A 31 0.11 -1.00 -4.70
C LEU A 31 -1.00 0.03 -4.98
N ASP A 32 -1.59 0.00 -6.18
CA ASP A 32 -2.61 0.97 -6.58
C ASP A 32 -3.93 0.76 -5.83
N ALA A 33 -4.21 -0.46 -5.35
CA ALA A 33 -5.42 -0.78 -4.60
C ALA A 33 -5.36 -0.39 -3.09
N GLN A 34 -4.18 -0.06 -2.58
CA GLN A 34 -3.99 0.23 -1.14
C GLN A 34 -2.88 1.28 -0.92
N PRO A 35 -3.25 2.54 -0.63
CA PRO A 35 -2.34 3.62 -0.32
C PRO A 35 -1.67 3.46 1.04
N MET A 36 -2.19 2.68 1.99
CA MET A 36 -1.47 2.43 3.23
C MET A 36 -0.39 1.36 3.06
N CYS A 37 0.81 1.64 3.53
CA CYS A 37 1.90 0.68 3.57
C CYS A 37 2.57 0.66 4.96
N HIS A 38 3.46 -0.31 5.13
CA HIS A 38 4.34 -0.44 6.28
C HIS A 38 5.77 -0.47 5.79
N VAL A 39 6.60 0.48 6.23
CA VAL A 39 8.02 0.54 5.88
C VAL A 39 8.84 -0.01 7.04
N GLY A 40 9.48 -1.16 6.80
CA GLY A 40 10.43 -1.78 7.70
C GLY A 40 11.85 -1.27 7.46
N TYR A 41 12.55 -0.87 8.52
CA TYR A 41 13.93 -0.37 8.46
C TYR A 41 14.68 -0.66 9.76
N VAL A 42 16.00 -0.52 9.76
CA VAL A 42 16.85 -0.71 10.94
C VAL A 42 17.39 0.63 11.42
N ARG A 43 17.25 0.90 12.72
CA ARG A 43 17.87 2.04 13.40
C ARG A 43 18.57 1.58 14.66
N ASP A 44 19.85 1.93 14.81
CA ASP A 44 20.68 1.51 15.95
C ASP A 44 20.66 -0.01 16.17
N GLY A 45 20.71 -0.77 15.08
CA GLY A 45 20.65 -2.25 15.08
C GLY A 45 19.28 -2.84 15.45
N LYS A 46 18.23 -2.02 15.64
CA LYS A 46 16.89 -2.47 16.02
C LYS A 46 15.91 -2.34 14.84
N PRO A 47 15.02 -3.31 14.61
CA PRO A 47 14.01 -3.23 13.57
C PRO A 47 12.87 -2.30 13.99
N TYR A 48 12.41 -1.47 13.06
CA TYR A 48 11.22 -0.63 13.17
C TYR A 48 10.31 -0.89 11.98
N VAL A 49 9.01 -0.68 12.18
CA VAL A 49 8.00 -0.72 11.12
C VAL A 49 7.10 0.49 11.30
N THR A 50 7.10 1.39 10.32
CA THR A 50 6.29 2.61 10.36
C THR A 50 5.14 2.50 9.37
N PRO A 51 3.88 2.61 9.81
CA PRO A 51 2.75 2.76 8.90
C PRO A 51 2.78 4.16 8.26
N THR A 52 2.59 4.24 6.96
CA THR A 52 2.51 5.50 6.22
C THR A 52 1.65 5.35 4.95
N MET A 53 1.43 6.44 4.24
CA MET A 53 0.82 6.41 2.90
C MET A 53 1.91 6.29 1.83
N GLN A 54 1.59 5.54 0.77
CA GLN A 54 2.39 5.39 -0.43
C GLN A 54 1.59 5.73 -1.68
N TRP A 55 2.31 6.10 -2.73
CA TRP A 55 1.80 6.13 -4.08
C TRP A 55 2.88 5.66 -5.06
N ARG A 56 2.44 5.17 -6.21
CA ARG A 56 3.31 4.66 -7.26
C ARG A 56 3.36 5.60 -8.45
N GLU A 57 4.55 5.82 -9.00
CA GLU A 57 4.72 6.49 -10.28
C GLU A 57 5.74 5.72 -11.14
N GLY A 58 5.27 5.15 -12.25
CA GLY A 58 6.09 4.31 -13.12
C GLY A 58 6.73 3.15 -12.35
N ASN A 59 8.08 3.17 -12.30
CA ASN A 59 8.90 2.16 -11.64
C ASN A 59 9.28 2.48 -10.19
N HIS A 60 8.67 3.50 -9.59
CA HIS A 60 8.98 3.91 -8.22
C HIS A 60 7.74 3.90 -7.34
N VAL A 61 7.97 3.60 -6.06
CA VAL A 61 7.02 3.84 -4.97
C VAL A 61 7.57 4.95 -4.09
N TYR A 62 6.68 5.85 -3.65
CA TYR A 62 7.03 7.01 -2.85
C TYR A 62 6.20 7.04 -1.57
N TRP A 63 6.75 7.65 -0.53
CA TRP A 63 6.05 7.97 0.71
C TRP A 63 6.58 9.30 1.26
N HIS A 64 5.80 9.93 2.14
CA HIS A 64 6.19 11.21 2.72
C HIS A 64 5.95 11.23 4.23
N GLY A 65 6.46 12.27 4.87
CA GLY A 65 6.27 12.51 6.30
C GLY A 65 6.94 13.81 6.74
N SER A 66 6.88 14.09 8.04
CA SER A 66 7.55 15.27 8.60
C SER A 66 9.06 15.21 8.38
N SER A 67 9.67 16.33 8.01
CA SER A 67 11.14 16.49 7.96
C SER A 67 11.79 16.31 9.34
N ALA A 68 11.03 16.51 10.42
CA ALA A 68 11.46 16.22 11.79
C ALA A 68 11.35 14.74 12.18
N SER A 69 10.79 13.87 11.32
CA SER A 69 10.61 12.44 11.61
C SER A 69 11.93 11.71 11.80
N ARG A 70 12.08 11.03 12.94
CA ARG A 70 13.20 10.11 13.19
C ARG A 70 13.12 8.85 12.31
N ALA A 71 11.94 8.48 11.82
CA ALA A 71 11.78 7.34 10.93
C ALA A 71 12.38 7.67 9.55
N LEU A 72 11.89 8.74 8.91
CA LEU A 72 12.35 9.14 7.58
C LEU A 72 13.86 9.45 7.52
N ARG A 73 14.43 10.02 8.60
CA ARG A 73 15.89 10.20 8.68
C ARG A 73 16.68 8.88 8.70
N SER A 74 16.12 7.84 9.31
CA SER A 74 16.74 6.51 9.34
C SER A 74 16.49 5.69 8.08
N GLU A 75 15.45 6.03 7.32
CA GLU A 75 15.13 5.43 6.03
C GLU A 75 15.95 6.06 4.89
N THR A 76 16.33 7.34 5.00
CA THR A 76 17.07 8.06 3.93
C THR A 76 18.39 7.38 3.61
N GLN A 77 18.59 6.98 2.35
CA GLN A 77 19.77 6.24 1.88
C GLN A 77 20.02 4.91 2.61
N ALA A 78 18.96 4.31 3.17
CA ALA A 78 19.02 3.04 3.86
C ALA A 78 18.21 1.96 3.11
N GLU A 79 18.61 0.71 3.31
CA GLU A 79 17.81 -0.45 2.91
C GLU A 79 16.50 -0.47 3.71
N VAL A 80 15.39 -0.57 2.98
CA VAL A 80 14.04 -0.65 3.54
C VAL A 80 13.29 -1.83 2.95
N CYS A 81 12.23 -2.25 3.65
CA CYS A 81 11.22 -3.16 3.13
C CYS A 81 9.87 -2.46 3.16
N LEU A 82 9.30 -2.15 2.00
CA LEU A 82 7.95 -1.61 1.90
C LEU A 82 6.96 -2.76 1.72
N THR A 83 5.98 -2.85 2.62
CA THR A 83 4.93 -3.89 2.59
C THR A 83 3.56 -3.25 2.44
N VAL A 84 2.77 -3.75 1.49
CA VAL A 84 1.34 -3.47 1.36
C VAL A 84 0.58 -4.78 1.52
N SER A 85 -0.51 -4.76 2.28
CA SER A 85 -1.36 -5.92 2.51
C SER A 85 -2.85 -5.54 2.51
N ILE A 86 -3.67 -6.41 1.93
CA ILE A 86 -5.12 -6.25 1.79
C ILE A 86 -5.77 -7.56 2.25
N LEU A 87 -6.74 -7.45 3.15
CA LEU A 87 -7.55 -8.56 3.64
C LEU A 87 -8.83 -8.64 2.82
N ASP A 88 -9.02 -9.76 2.11
CA ASP A 88 -10.15 -9.98 1.20
C ASP A 88 -11.18 -10.99 1.75
N GLY A 89 -10.85 -11.73 2.82
CA GLY A 89 -11.83 -12.58 3.50
C GLY A 89 -11.26 -13.55 4.53
N LEU A 90 -12.13 -14.02 5.42
CA LEU A 90 -11.84 -15.08 6.39
C LEU A 90 -12.19 -16.42 5.75
N VAL A 91 -11.28 -17.39 5.81
CA VAL A 91 -11.51 -18.74 5.29
C VAL A 91 -11.73 -19.70 6.44
N LEU A 92 -12.94 -20.25 6.49
CA LEU A 92 -13.41 -21.14 7.54
C LEU A 92 -13.36 -22.57 7.03
N ALA A 93 -12.41 -23.34 7.57
CA ALA A 93 -12.25 -24.76 7.29
C ALA A 93 -12.97 -25.59 8.35
N ARG A 94 -13.04 -26.91 8.15
CA ARG A 94 -13.65 -27.86 9.09
C ARG A 94 -12.71 -28.21 10.24
N SER A 95 -11.40 -28.14 9.98
CA SER A 95 -10.35 -28.27 10.99
C SER A 95 -9.77 -26.92 11.39
N GLY A 96 -9.49 -26.76 12.69
CA GLY A 96 -8.88 -25.54 13.24
C GLY A 96 -7.54 -25.18 12.61
N MET A 97 -6.82 -26.15 12.06
CA MET A 97 -5.50 -25.96 11.44
C MET A 97 -5.57 -25.52 9.96
N HIS A 98 -6.73 -25.64 9.32
CA HIS A 98 -6.95 -25.29 7.91
C HIS A 98 -7.61 -23.92 7.71
N HIS A 99 -7.92 -23.21 8.81
CA HIS A 99 -8.34 -21.81 8.76
C HIS A 99 -7.29 -20.92 8.08
N SER A 100 -7.75 -19.90 7.35
CA SER A 100 -6.85 -19.01 6.62
C SER A 100 -7.50 -17.66 6.31
N LEU A 101 -6.80 -16.83 5.54
CA LEU A 101 -7.28 -15.53 5.08
C LEU A 101 -7.08 -15.41 3.56
N ASN A 102 -8.11 -15.02 2.83
CA ASN A 102 -7.92 -14.51 1.48
C ASN A 102 -7.26 -13.12 1.57
N THR A 103 -6.15 -12.94 0.88
CA THR A 103 -5.30 -11.76 1.00
C THR A 103 -4.55 -11.49 -0.28
N ARG A 104 -4.26 -10.22 -0.53
CA ARG A 104 -3.24 -9.76 -1.48
C ARG A 104 -2.17 -9.01 -0.70
N SER A 105 -0.90 -9.29 -0.98
CA SER A 105 0.21 -8.56 -0.36
C SER A 105 1.37 -8.41 -1.32
N VAL A 106 2.16 -7.37 -1.15
CA VAL A 106 3.45 -7.19 -1.81
C VAL A 106 4.50 -6.76 -0.79
N MET A 107 5.69 -7.34 -0.89
CA MET A 107 6.89 -6.91 -0.18
C MET A 107 7.92 -6.48 -1.22
N LEU A 108 8.40 -5.24 -1.11
CA LEU A 108 9.44 -4.65 -1.95
C LEU A 108 10.66 -4.33 -1.12
N TYR A 109 11.84 -4.56 -1.68
CA TYR A 109 13.13 -4.33 -1.06
C TYR A 109 13.94 -3.36 -1.90
N GLY A 110 14.70 -2.49 -1.24
CA GLY A 110 15.62 -1.60 -1.91
C GLY A 110 16.14 -0.50 -0.99
N THR A 111 17.00 0.34 -1.55
CA THR A 111 17.54 1.50 -0.86
C THR A 111 16.64 2.70 -1.13
N ALA A 112 16.10 3.31 -0.07
CA ALA A 112 15.29 4.51 -0.22
C ALA A 112 16.16 5.74 -0.51
N PHE A 113 15.70 6.64 -1.38
CA PHE A 113 16.34 7.91 -1.68
C PHE A 113 15.42 9.08 -1.32
N LYS A 114 16.02 10.23 -1.05
CA LYS A 114 15.29 11.47 -0.77
C LYS A 114 15.11 12.27 -2.06
N VAL A 115 13.91 12.77 -2.29
CA VAL A 115 13.64 13.73 -3.37
C VAL A 115 14.16 15.09 -2.90
N GLU A 116 15.31 15.50 -3.45
CA GLU A 116 16.02 16.72 -3.05
C GLU A 116 15.56 17.94 -3.83
N ASP A 117 15.28 17.81 -5.13
CA ASP A 117 14.86 18.93 -5.96
C ASP A 117 13.49 19.47 -5.50
N PRO A 118 13.38 20.77 -5.16
CA PRO A 118 12.12 21.33 -4.66
C PRO A 118 10.97 21.26 -5.67
N ALA A 119 11.24 21.40 -6.97
CA ALA A 119 10.21 21.36 -8.00
C ALA A 119 9.70 19.93 -8.22
N GLU A 120 10.62 18.95 -8.26
CA GLU A 120 10.26 17.53 -8.28
C GLU A 120 9.45 17.17 -7.04
N LYS A 121 9.90 17.57 -5.86
CA LYS A 121 9.19 17.29 -4.59
C LYS A 121 7.76 17.86 -4.60
N LEU A 122 7.59 19.10 -5.05
CA LEU A 122 6.28 19.73 -5.20
C LEU A 122 5.40 18.93 -6.16
N GLN A 123 5.93 18.53 -7.32
CA GLN A 123 5.22 17.70 -8.29
C GLN A 123 4.80 16.35 -7.67
N LYS A 124 5.71 15.68 -6.95
CA LYS A 124 5.46 14.40 -6.29
C LYS A 124 4.35 14.51 -5.21
N LEU A 125 4.33 15.59 -4.44
CA LEU A 125 3.27 15.84 -3.46
C LEU A 125 1.93 16.14 -4.12
N GLY A 126 1.91 16.91 -5.21
CA GLY A 126 0.69 17.11 -6.00
C GLY A 126 0.14 15.81 -6.59
N ASN A 127 1.03 14.98 -7.16
CA ASN A 127 0.70 13.65 -7.66
C ASN A 127 0.13 12.77 -6.55
N PHE A 128 0.76 12.74 -5.36
CA PHE A 128 0.26 12.02 -4.20
C PHE A 128 -1.19 12.41 -3.87
N VAL A 129 -1.47 13.71 -3.77
CA VAL A 129 -2.82 14.22 -3.47
C VAL A 129 -3.80 13.76 -4.55
N ASN A 130 -3.45 13.88 -5.83
CA ASN A 130 -4.33 13.47 -6.93
C ASN A 130 -4.46 11.94 -7.09
N HIS A 131 -3.48 11.17 -6.63
CA HIS A 131 -3.56 9.71 -6.59
C HIS A 131 -4.59 9.26 -5.55
N LEU A 132 -4.64 9.93 -4.40
CA LEU A 132 -5.63 9.66 -3.36
C LEU A 132 -6.99 10.31 -3.64
N TYR A 133 -6.98 11.50 -4.21
CA TYR A 133 -8.14 12.37 -4.37
C TYR A 133 -8.10 12.99 -5.78
N PRO A 134 -8.55 12.28 -6.82
CA PRO A 134 -8.44 12.74 -8.20
C PRO A 134 -9.01 14.15 -8.43
N GLY A 135 -8.16 15.05 -8.93
CA GLY A 135 -8.50 16.45 -9.22
C GLY A 135 -8.64 17.34 -7.99
N ARG A 136 -8.19 16.89 -6.81
CA ARG A 136 -8.28 17.65 -5.57
C ARG A 136 -7.23 18.74 -5.51
N TYR A 137 -6.00 18.44 -5.94
CA TYR A 137 -4.83 19.27 -5.67
C TYR A 137 -4.98 20.69 -6.24
N GLU A 138 -5.50 20.80 -7.46
CA GLU A 138 -5.67 22.06 -8.18
C GLU A 138 -6.73 22.98 -7.55
N MET A 139 -7.60 22.45 -6.68
CA MET A 139 -8.63 23.21 -5.97
C MET A 139 -8.17 23.70 -4.59
N LEU A 140 -7.00 23.27 -4.13
CA LEU A 140 -6.45 23.67 -2.85
C LEU A 140 -5.82 25.06 -2.93
N ARG A 141 -5.60 25.67 -1.76
CA ARG A 141 -4.76 26.86 -1.69
C ARG A 141 -3.37 26.54 -2.26
N PRO A 142 -2.65 27.53 -2.80
CA PRO A 142 -1.25 27.35 -3.14
C PRO A 142 -0.43 26.85 -1.96
N ASP A 143 0.53 25.97 -2.23
CA ASP A 143 1.48 25.49 -1.22
C ASP A 143 2.33 26.65 -0.71
N HIS A 144 2.49 26.72 0.60
CA HIS A 144 3.41 27.67 1.21
C HIS A 144 4.80 27.06 1.21
N GLU A 145 5.87 27.85 1.05
CA GLU A 145 7.24 27.33 1.13
C GLU A 145 7.52 26.53 2.42
N GLN A 146 6.81 26.89 3.49
CA GLN A 146 6.91 26.21 4.78
C GLN A 146 6.34 24.79 4.74
N ASP A 147 5.28 24.55 3.97
CA ASP A 147 4.67 23.22 3.80
C ASP A 147 5.69 22.27 3.15
N LEU A 148 6.38 22.77 2.11
CA LEU A 148 7.46 22.04 1.45
C LEU A 148 8.68 21.82 2.37
N LYS A 149 9.10 22.81 3.16
CA LYS A 149 10.22 22.67 4.11
C LYS A 149 9.91 21.68 5.25
N ALA A 150 8.65 21.61 5.68
CA ALA A 150 8.21 20.74 6.77
C ALA A 150 8.02 19.26 6.35
N THR A 151 8.04 18.98 5.05
CA THR A 151 7.76 17.64 4.50
C THR A 151 9.05 17.01 3.97
N THR A 152 9.23 15.71 4.10
CA THR A 152 10.25 14.93 3.37
C THR A 152 9.53 13.91 2.50
N VAL A 153 10.00 13.75 1.26
CA VAL A 153 9.53 12.72 0.33
C VAL A 153 10.66 11.74 0.10
N LEU A 154 10.38 10.47 0.31
CA LEU A 154 11.28 9.36 0.00
C LEU A 154 10.71 8.56 -1.17
N GLY A 155 11.60 7.99 -1.97
CA GLY A 155 11.28 7.10 -3.07
C GLY A 155 12.12 5.83 -3.01
N MET A 156 11.62 4.78 -3.65
CA MET A 156 12.34 3.53 -3.84
C MET A 156 11.97 2.94 -5.22
N GLU A 157 12.97 2.45 -5.95
CA GLU A 157 12.74 1.73 -7.19
C GLU A 157 12.08 0.37 -6.91
N ILE A 158 11.10 0.00 -7.73
CA ILE A 158 10.43 -1.28 -7.64
C ILE A 158 11.22 -2.30 -8.48
N ALA A 159 12.38 -2.70 -7.96
CA ALA A 159 13.32 -3.58 -8.65
C ALA A 159 13.47 -4.98 -8.00
N GLU A 160 13.19 -5.12 -6.71
CA GLU A 160 13.30 -6.39 -5.98
C GLU A 160 12.08 -6.58 -5.07
N GLY A 161 11.43 -7.74 -5.14
CA GLY A 161 10.26 -8.03 -4.32
C GLY A 161 9.38 -9.14 -4.87
N ALA A 162 8.29 -9.39 -4.16
CA ALA A 162 7.29 -10.36 -4.60
C ALA A 162 5.90 -10.01 -4.05
N ALA A 163 4.88 -10.30 -4.85
CA ALA A 163 3.51 -10.36 -4.41
C ALA A 163 3.14 -11.78 -3.98
N LYS A 164 2.18 -11.89 -3.04
CA LYS A 164 1.59 -13.15 -2.62
C LYS A 164 0.08 -13.00 -2.50
N ILE A 165 -0.66 -13.90 -3.17
CA ILE A 165 -2.11 -13.84 -3.27
C ILE A 165 -2.74 -15.15 -2.81
N ARG A 166 -3.80 -15.07 -2.00
CA ARG A 166 -4.68 -16.21 -1.70
C ARG A 166 -6.12 -15.80 -2.00
N THR A 167 -6.80 -16.62 -2.78
CA THR A 167 -8.24 -16.57 -3.05
C THR A 167 -8.86 -17.96 -2.85
N GLY A 168 -10.19 -18.05 -2.90
CA GLY A 168 -10.91 -19.33 -2.85
C GLY A 168 -11.23 -19.84 -1.44
N GLY A 169 -11.74 -21.07 -1.39
CA GLY A 169 -12.26 -21.73 -0.19
C GLY A 169 -11.20 -22.31 0.75
N PRO A 170 -11.62 -23.05 1.79
CA PRO A 170 -10.74 -23.87 2.61
C PRO A 170 -10.20 -25.06 1.80
N SER A 171 -9.09 -25.62 2.27
CA SER A 171 -8.50 -26.85 1.74
C SER A 171 -8.39 -27.82 2.92
N ASP A 172 -9.50 -28.48 3.24
CA ASP A 172 -9.56 -29.50 4.29
C ASP A 172 -8.91 -30.81 3.84
N ASP A 173 -8.55 -31.66 4.80
CA ASP A 173 -8.15 -33.04 4.51
C ASP A 173 -9.37 -33.86 4.04
N GLU A 174 -9.16 -34.89 3.22
CA GLU A 174 -10.26 -35.63 2.56
C GLU A 174 -11.27 -36.20 3.58
N GLU A 175 -10.80 -36.68 4.72
CA GLU A 175 -11.64 -37.25 5.79
C GLU A 175 -12.55 -36.21 6.47
N ASP A 176 -12.13 -34.94 6.51
CA ASP A 176 -12.88 -33.87 7.16
C ASP A 176 -14.15 -33.52 6.39
N TYR A 177 -14.22 -33.77 5.07
CA TYR A 177 -15.41 -33.47 4.26
C TYR A 177 -16.65 -34.27 4.67
N ALA A 178 -16.47 -35.40 5.36
CA ALA A 178 -17.57 -36.19 5.92
C ALA A 178 -18.13 -35.61 7.24
N LEU A 179 -17.41 -34.68 7.88
CA LEU A 179 -17.84 -34.09 9.14
C LEU A 179 -18.98 -33.09 8.91
N PRO A 180 -20.00 -33.06 9.80
CA PRO A 180 -21.13 -32.14 9.68
C PRO A 180 -20.77 -30.72 10.18
N ILE A 181 -19.66 -30.17 9.70
CA ILE A 181 -19.13 -28.85 10.06
C ILE A 181 -19.25 -27.94 8.84
N TRP A 182 -19.80 -26.74 9.05
CA TRP A 182 -19.89 -25.74 8.00
C TRP A 182 -18.49 -25.18 7.67
N ALA A 183 -18.21 -25.02 6.38
CA ALA A 183 -16.97 -24.47 5.86
C ALA A 183 -17.26 -23.50 4.72
N GLY A 184 -16.45 -22.46 4.56
CA GLY A 184 -16.71 -21.42 3.58
C GLY A 184 -15.78 -20.21 3.71
N VAL A 185 -16.21 -19.10 3.13
CA VAL A 185 -15.49 -17.83 3.17
C VAL A 185 -16.44 -16.74 3.62
N ILE A 186 -15.99 -15.89 4.54
CA ILE A 186 -16.62 -14.61 4.87
C ILE A 186 -15.84 -13.53 4.11
N PRO A 187 -16.36 -12.99 2.99
CA PRO A 187 -15.66 -11.95 2.24
C PRO A 187 -15.49 -10.67 3.07
N ILE A 188 -14.34 -10.02 2.94
CA ILE A 188 -14.05 -8.71 3.54
C ILE A 188 -13.74 -7.74 2.40
N ARG A 189 -14.33 -6.55 2.45
CA ARG A 189 -14.16 -5.50 1.45
C ARG A 189 -14.03 -4.15 2.15
N MET A 190 -13.25 -3.25 1.56
CA MET A 190 -13.28 -1.84 1.93
C MET A 190 -14.48 -1.17 1.27
N GLU A 191 -15.15 -0.30 2.02
CA GLU A 191 -16.27 0.49 1.55
C GLU A 191 -15.96 1.97 1.75
N VAL A 192 -16.29 2.78 0.75
CA VAL A 192 -16.22 4.24 0.81
C VAL A 192 -17.58 4.73 1.31
N GLY A 193 -17.60 5.36 2.49
CA GLY A 193 -18.80 6.00 3.01
C GLY A 193 -19.10 7.36 2.39
N ASP A 194 -20.25 7.92 2.74
CA ASP A 194 -20.63 9.27 2.31
C ASP A 194 -19.67 10.35 2.85
N PRO A 195 -19.28 11.36 2.05
CA PRO A 195 -18.45 12.46 2.52
C PRO A 195 -19.13 13.24 3.66
N ILE A 196 -18.39 13.45 4.76
CA ILE A 196 -18.84 14.22 5.91
C ILE A 196 -18.23 15.64 5.81
N PRO A 197 -19.04 16.71 5.69
CA PRO A 197 -18.51 18.07 5.58
C PRO A 197 -17.91 18.55 6.90
N ASP A 198 -16.83 19.34 6.83
CA ASP A 198 -16.29 20.06 7.98
C ASP A 198 -17.33 21.08 8.47
N PRO A 199 -17.74 21.07 9.76
CA PRO A 199 -18.66 22.06 10.32
C PRO A 199 -18.13 23.51 10.26
N ARG A 200 -16.84 23.71 9.95
CA ARG A 200 -16.21 25.01 9.76
C ARG A 200 -16.18 25.49 8.31
N ASN A 201 -16.74 24.73 7.37
CA ASN A 201 -16.92 25.20 6.00
C ASN A 201 -17.69 26.53 6.02
N LEU A 202 -17.25 27.48 5.19
CA LEU A 202 -17.97 28.75 5.04
C LEU A 202 -19.35 28.50 4.42
N ASP A 203 -20.30 29.37 4.76
CA ASP A 203 -21.64 29.33 4.17
C ASP A 203 -21.55 29.40 2.63
N GLY A 204 -22.30 28.53 1.96
CA GLY A 204 -22.34 28.44 0.50
C GLY A 204 -21.17 27.69 -0.16
N VAL A 205 -20.21 27.15 0.61
CA VAL A 205 -19.17 26.27 0.05
C VAL A 205 -19.79 24.91 -0.29
N GLU A 206 -19.97 24.68 -1.60
CA GLU A 206 -20.51 23.42 -2.09
C GLU A 206 -19.44 22.32 -2.14
N MET A 207 -19.86 21.08 -1.88
CA MET A 207 -19.02 19.90 -2.04
C MET A 207 -18.65 19.71 -3.53
N PRO A 208 -17.36 19.65 -3.89
CA PRO A 208 -16.94 19.42 -5.27
C PRO A 208 -17.43 18.08 -5.82
N ALA A 209 -17.71 18.03 -7.12
CA ALA A 209 -18.20 16.83 -7.78
C ALA A 209 -17.25 15.62 -7.64
N HIS A 210 -15.93 15.83 -7.65
CA HIS A 210 -14.95 14.74 -7.50
C HIS A 210 -14.99 14.09 -6.10
N VAL A 211 -15.41 14.84 -5.07
CA VAL A 211 -15.62 14.30 -3.71
C VAL A 211 -16.94 13.55 -3.64
N ARG A 212 -18.02 14.13 -4.17
CA ARG A 212 -19.35 13.50 -4.21
C ARG A 212 -19.34 12.18 -4.98
N ASN A 213 -18.59 12.14 -6.07
CA ASN A 213 -18.48 10.98 -6.94
C ASN A 213 -17.22 10.14 -6.66
N PHE A 214 -16.59 10.32 -5.49
CA PHE A 214 -15.35 9.63 -5.16
C PHE A 214 -15.55 8.11 -5.23
N ARG A 215 -14.59 7.44 -5.87
CA ARG A 215 -14.52 5.97 -5.96
C ARG A 215 -13.10 5.57 -5.63
N TYR A 216 -12.98 4.53 -4.83
CA TYR A 216 -11.71 4.00 -4.38
C TYR A 216 -11.46 2.65 -5.06
N GLY A 217 -10.29 2.47 -5.66
CA GLY A 217 -9.93 1.23 -6.37
C GLY A 217 -10.80 0.97 -7.59
N GLY A 218 -10.91 1.97 -8.49
CA GLY A 218 -11.59 1.83 -9.79
C GLY A 218 -10.99 0.76 -10.68
#